data_AF-A0AAW8A9B1-F1
#
_entry.id   AF-A0AAW8A9B1-F1
#
_cell.length_a   1.000
_cell.length_b   1.000
_cell.length_c   1.000
_cell.angle_alpha   90.00
_cell.angle_beta   90.00
_cell.angle_gamma   90.00
#
_symmetry.space_group_name_H-M   'P 1'
#
loop_
_entity.id
_entity.type
_entity.pdbx_description
1 polymer ?
#
loop_
_entity_poly.entity_id
_entity_poly.type
_entity_poly.pdbx_seq_one_letter_code
_entity_poly.pdbx_strand_id
1 'polypeptide(L)'
;MLEKINEQRIEPHKVTKPIQLLAAWMVGLVVTNSSFLIAASQMTDQSWEKGFLVVAAVINVPLFLFALFLLQTRFRAELQEDTYYSEYLSKKTSTPIKLDKNTEQDARIERVERLVSQLSAQKIEQDNVFAEGELDWTEWPVSLNRYHPNFKEIKAALKAAKIPITSYFGMKEKLPSRWVISLSRFLPITHKTAILRELISFKFDGFQLWEPMREAEENEDVYIGSYGSSPVAPINNDLRELLMQDEIEASELDFLYEINS
;
A
#
# COMPACT_ATOMS: atom_id res chain seq x y z
N MET A 1 18.44 -38.35 -32.10
CA MET A 1 17.78 -37.04 -32.29
C MET A 1 16.58 -37.00 -31.35
N LEU A 2 16.87 -36.93 -30.05
CA LEU A 2 15.90 -36.88 -28.95
C LEU A 2 16.06 -35.50 -28.32
N GLU A 3 15.37 -34.51 -28.87
CA GLU A 3 15.41 -33.16 -28.32
C GLU A 3 13.99 -32.55 -28.34
N LYS A 4 13.57 -32.12 -27.15
CA LYS A 4 12.52 -31.12 -26.88
C LYS A 4 11.06 -31.53 -27.12
N ILE A 5 10.55 -32.37 -26.23
CA ILE A 5 9.23 -32.11 -25.63
C ILE A 5 9.52 -31.45 -24.28
N ASN A 6 9.94 -30.18 -24.33
CA ASN A 6 10.24 -29.43 -23.11
C ASN A 6 8.93 -28.92 -22.53
N GLU A 7 8.62 -29.46 -21.36
CA GLU A 7 7.69 -28.98 -20.34
C GLU A 7 7.12 -27.57 -20.56
N GLN A 8 5.92 -27.46 -21.14
CA GLN A 8 5.05 -26.32 -20.85
C GLN A 8 4.45 -26.53 -19.45
N ARG A 9 5.28 -26.42 -18.42
CA ARG A 9 4.79 -26.27 -17.05
C ARG A 9 4.07 -24.93 -16.99
N ILE A 10 2.75 -24.97 -16.86
CA ILE A 10 1.99 -23.80 -16.45
C ILE A 10 2.45 -23.48 -15.02
N GLU A 11 3.26 -22.44 -14.88
CA GLU A 11 3.71 -21.94 -13.59
C GLU A 11 2.51 -21.28 -12.87
N PRO A 12 1.95 -21.88 -11.81
CA PRO A 12 0.71 -21.40 -11.20
C PRO A 12 0.84 -19.97 -10.65
N HIS A 13 2.06 -19.56 -10.27
CA HIS A 13 2.39 -18.24 -9.76
C HIS A 13 2.48 -17.14 -10.84
N LYS A 14 2.42 -17.49 -12.13
CA LYS A 14 2.42 -16.53 -13.26
C LYS A 14 1.06 -16.37 -13.92
N VAL A 15 0.02 -17.04 -13.41
CA VAL A 15 -1.37 -16.88 -13.87
C VAL A 15 -1.95 -15.60 -13.26
N THR A 16 -1.41 -14.45 -13.65
CA THR A 16 -1.82 -13.14 -13.12
C THR A 16 -2.91 -12.47 -13.96
N LYS A 17 -3.21 -13.01 -15.15
CA LYS A 17 -4.22 -12.46 -16.04
C LYS A 17 -5.48 -13.33 -16.03
N PRO A 18 -6.68 -12.75 -15.79
CA PRO A 18 -7.97 -13.46 -15.81
C PRO A 18 -8.21 -14.29 -17.08
N ILE A 19 -7.63 -13.84 -18.20
CA ILE A 19 -7.71 -14.51 -19.50
C ILE A 19 -6.99 -15.88 -19.49
N GLN A 20 -5.89 -16.02 -18.76
CA GLN A 20 -5.13 -17.27 -18.68
C GLN A 20 -5.84 -18.33 -17.82
N LEU A 21 -6.48 -17.89 -16.73
CA LEU A 21 -7.33 -18.76 -15.92
C LEU A 21 -8.50 -19.29 -16.76
N LEU A 22 -9.16 -18.43 -17.54
CA LEU A 22 -10.24 -18.81 -18.46
C LEU A 22 -9.78 -19.85 -19.50
N ALA A 23 -8.57 -19.69 -20.06
CA ALA A 23 -8.00 -20.65 -21.00
C ALA A 23 -7.80 -22.03 -20.37
N ALA A 24 -7.27 -22.10 -19.14
CA ALA A 24 -7.09 -23.36 -18.41
C ALA A 24 -8.43 -24.06 -18.15
N TRP A 25 -9.45 -23.31 -17.76
CA TRP A 25 -10.80 -23.82 -17.55
C TRP A 25 -11.46 -24.32 -18.85
N MET A 26 -11.23 -23.66 -19.99
CA MET A 26 -11.71 -24.14 -21.30
C MET A 26 -11.07 -25.47 -21.69
N VAL A 27 -9.76 -25.65 -21.46
CA VAL A 27 -9.08 -26.94 -21.69
C VAL A 27 -9.69 -28.02 -20.81
N GLY A 28 -9.95 -27.72 -19.52
CA GLY A 28 -10.62 -28.64 -18.61
C GLY A 28 -12.02 -29.05 -19.08
N LEU A 29 -12.81 -28.12 -19.61
CA LEU A 29 -14.14 -28.40 -20.15
C LEU A 29 -14.07 -29.32 -21.37
N VAL A 30 -13.15 -29.06 -22.31
CA VAL A 30 -12.97 -29.90 -23.50
C VAL A 30 -12.58 -31.31 -23.08
N VAL A 31 -11.59 -31.47 -22.20
CA VAL A 31 -11.14 -32.78 -21.72
C VAL A 31 -12.28 -33.54 -21.03
N THR A 32 -13.04 -32.88 -20.17
CA THR A 32 -14.14 -33.52 -19.42
C THR A 32 -15.27 -33.96 -20.35
N ASN A 33 -15.74 -33.10 -21.26
CA ASN A 33 -16.80 -33.45 -22.21
C ASN A 33 -16.34 -34.52 -23.20
N SER A 34 -15.08 -34.45 -23.68
CA SER A 34 -14.50 -35.50 -24.51
C SER A 34 -14.46 -36.83 -23.76
N SER A 35 -14.09 -36.85 -22.48
CA SER A 35 -14.07 -38.08 -21.68
C SER A 35 -15.47 -38.71 -21.54
N PHE A 36 -16.51 -37.91 -21.33
CA PHE A 36 -17.90 -38.39 -21.24
C PHE A 36 -18.42 -38.94 -22.57
N LEU A 37 -18.12 -38.26 -23.68
CA LEU A 37 -18.53 -38.70 -25.02
C LEU A 37 -17.77 -39.94 -25.48
N ILE A 38 -16.48 -40.05 -25.18
CA ILE A 38 -15.66 -41.24 -25.48
C ILE A 38 -16.11 -42.42 -24.62
N ALA A 39 -16.43 -42.21 -23.33
CA ALA A 39 -16.98 -43.26 -22.49
C ALA A 39 -18.35 -43.72 -23.04
N ALA A 40 -19.24 -42.78 -23.38
CA ALA A 40 -20.56 -43.08 -23.95
C ALA A 40 -20.48 -43.81 -25.31
N SER A 41 -19.45 -43.56 -26.13
CA SER A 41 -19.29 -44.21 -27.43
C SER A 41 -18.79 -45.66 -27.33
N GLN A 42 -18.13 -46.03 -26.23
CA GLN A 42 -17.66 -47.38 -25.96
C GLN A 42 -18.70 -48.26 -25.23
N MET A 43 -19.83 -47.67 -24.82
CA MET A 43 -20.91 -48.38 -24.14
C MET A 43 -21.90 -49.01 -25.11
N THR A 44 -22.50 -50.12 -24.70
CA THR A 44 -23.56 -50.82 -25.44
C THR A 44 -24.79 -49.94 -25.68
N ASP A 45 -25.45 -50.12 -26.83
CA ASP A 45 -26.50 -49.21 -27.32
C ASP A 45 -27.79 -49.15 -26.48
N GLN A 46 -27.96 -50.05 -25.51
CA GLN A 46 -29.12 -50.06 -24.59
C GLN A 46 -28.80 -49.64 -23.15
N SER A 47 -27.61 -49.12 -22.87
CA SER A 47 -27.25 -48.68 -21.51
C SER A 47 -27.79 -47.27 -21.21
N TRP A 48 -28.66 -47.13 -20.21
CA TRP A 48 -29.16 -45.84 -19.72
C TRP A 48 -28.04 -44.86 -19.32
N GLU A 49 -26.91 -45.40 -18.88
CA GLU A 49 -25.67 -44.68 -18.55
C GLU A 49 -25.14 -43.85 -19.74
N LYS A 50 -25.28 -44.37 -20.97
CA LYS A 50 -24.89 -43.67 -22.21
C LYS A 50 -25.70 -42.38 -22.38
N GLY A 51 -27.02 -42.47 -22.17
CA GLY A 51 -27.91 -41.32 -22.22
C GLY A 51 -27.59 -40.29 -21.13
N PHE A 52 -27.30 -40.77 -19.91
CA PHE A 52 -26.92 -39.91 -18.79
C PHE A 52 -25.62 -39.14 -19.05
N LEU A 53 -24.59 -39.80 -19.59
CA LEU A 53 -23.30 -39.17 -19.92
C LEU A 53 -23.44 -38.10 -21.02
N VAL A 54 -24.27 -38.35 -22.03
CA VAL A 54 -24.54 -37.37 -23.10
C VAL A 54 -25.27 -36.16 -22.54
N VAL A 55 -26.31 -36.36 -21.71
CA VAL A 55 -27.03 -35.26 -21.06
C VAL A 55 -26.11 -34.48 -20.11
N ALA A 56 -25.26 -35.16 -19.35
CA ALA A 56 -24.27 -34.53 -18.49
C ALA A 56 -23.30 -33.66 -19.29
N ALA A 57 -22.78 -34.13 -20.43
CA ALA A 57 -21.91 -33.35 -21.31
C ALA A 57 -22.61 -32.10 -21.89
N VAL A 58 -23.90 -32.22 -22.25
CA VAL A 58 -24.70 -31.10 -22.77
C VAL A 58 -24.98 -30.06 -21.69
N ILE A 59 -25.33 -30.47 -20.46
CA ILE A 59 -25.62 -29.55 -19.33
C ILE A 59 -24.35 -28.90 -18.79
N ASN A 60 -23.20 -29.58 -18.88
CA ASN A 60 -21.93 -29.06 -18.39
C ASN A 60 -21.52 -27.75 -19.09
N VAL A 61 -21.83 -27.60 -20.39
CA VAL A 61 -21.50 -26.39 -21.17
C VAL A 61 -22.22 -25.12 -20.66
N PRO A 62 -23.57 -25.06 -20.56
CA PRO A 62 -24.26 -23.89 -20.04
C PRO A 62 -23.94 -23.63 -18.57
N LEU A 63 -23.77 -24.67 -17.75
CA LEU A 63 -23.36 -24.51 -16.35
C LEU A 63 -22.00 -23.83 -16.23
N PHE A 64 -21.04 -24.26 -17.05
CA PHE A 64 -19.71 -23.67 -17.09
C PHE A 64 -19.71 -22.23 -17.60
N LEU A 65 -20.46 -21.94 -18.67
CA LEU A 65 -20.61 -20.56 -19.17
C LEU A 65 -21.24 -19.64 -18.12
N PHE A 66 -22.22 -20.14 -17.36
CA PHE A 66 -22.81 -19.39 -16.26
C PHE A 66 -21.82 -19.14 -15.11
N ALA A 67 -21.01 -20.13 -14.75
CA ALA A 67 -19.95 -19.97 -13.76
C ALA A 67 -18.89 -18.96 -14.21
N LEU A 68 -18.47 -19.01 -15.49
CA LEU A 68 -17.57 -18.01 -16.06
C LEU A 68 -18.18 -16.61 -16.07
N PHE A 69 -19.46 -16.50 -16.41
CA PHE A 69 -20.18 -15.22 -16.36
C PHE A 69 -20.22 -14.65 -14.94
N LEU A 70 -20.57 -15.48 -13.94
CA LEU A 70 -20.53 -15.05 -12.53
C LEU A 70 -19.14 -14.61 -12.12
N LEU A 71 -18.10 -15.34 -12.50
CA LEU A 71 -16.72 -15.01 -12.18
C LEU A 71 -16.31 -13.67 -12.81
N GLN A 72 -16.66 -13.45 -14.08
CA GLN A 72 -16.42 -12.18 -14.79
C GLN A 72 -17.22 -11.01 -14.24
N THR A 73 -18.38 -11.22 -13.63
CA THR A 73 -19.19 -10.14 -13.04
C THR A 73 -18.81 -9.82 -11.60
N ARG A 74 -18.48 -10.82 -10.79
CA ARG A 74 -18.26 -10.68 -9.34
C ARG A 74 -16.82 -10.36 -8.99
N PHE A 75 -15.85 -11.02 -9.64
CA PHE A 75 -14.42 -10.82 -9.37
C PHE A 75 -13.77 -9.76 -10.26
N ARG A 76 -14.54 -9.09 -11.13
CA ARG A 76 -14.02 -7.96 -11.92
C ARG A 76 -13.65 -6.77 -11.05
N ALA A 77 -14.35 -6.53 -9.95
CA ALA A 77 -13.99 -5.50 -8.98
C ALA A 77 -12.63 -5.83 -8.33
N GLU A 78 -12.50 -7.04 -7.76
CA GLU A 78 -11.27 -7.48 -7.07
C GLU A 78 -10.05 -7.62 -8.01
N LEU A 79 -10.24 -7.97 -9.30
CA LEU A 79 -9.16 -8.06 -10.29
C LEU A 79 -8.73 -6.72 -10.90
N GLN A 80 -9.50 -5.65 -10.70
CA GLN A 80 -9.16 -4.30 -11.18
C GLN A 80 -8.60 -3.40 -10.07
N GLU A 81 -8.74 -3.77 -8.79
CA GLU A 81 -8.48 -2.83 -7.70
C GLU A 81 -7.00 -2.58 -7.40
N ASP A 82 -6.06 -3.51 -7.57
CA ASP A 82 -4.87 -3.42 -6.72
C ASP A 82 -3.47 -3.29 -7.34
N THR A 83 -3.29 -2.96 -8.63
CA THR A 83 -1.93 -2.54 -9.07
C THR A 83 -1.89 -1.79 -10.40
N TYR A 84 -2.61 -2.27 -11.41
CA TYR A 84 -2.47 -1.73 -12.77
C TYR A 84 -3.33 -0.49 -13.04
N TYR A 85 -4.40 -0.26 -12.26
CA TYR A 85 -5.27 0.90 -12.43
C TYR A 85 -4.65 2.16 -11.81
N SER A 86 -4.02 2.01 -10.64
CA SER A 86 -3.21 3.03 -9.97
C SER A 86 -1.97 3.40 -10.77
N GLU A 87 -1.25 2.42 -11.35
CA GLU A 87 -0.13 2.70 -12.27
C GLU A 87 -0.56 3.32 -13.61
N TYR A 88 -1.72 2.94 -14.16
CA TYR A 88 -2.20 3.54 -15.41
C TYR A 88 -2.71 4.97 -15.21
N LEU A 89 -3.37 5.26 -14.08
CA LEU A 89 -3.73 6.62 -13.66
C LEU A 89 -2.48 7.45 -13.39
N SER A 90 -1.52 6.96 -12.60
CA SER A 90 -0.29 7.72 -12.30
C SER A 90 0.54 8.00 -13.55
N LYS A 91 0.58 7.07 -14.51
CA LYS A 91 1.36 7.21 -15.75
C LYS A 91 0.67 8.05 -16.84
N LYS A 92 -0.65 8.27 -16.77
CA LYS A 92 -1.39 9.19 -17.67
C LYS A 92 -1.78 10.53 -17.05
N THR A 93 -1.58 10.71 -15.74
CA THR A 93 -1.80 11.99 -15.03
C THR A 93 -0.60 12.96 -15.19
N SER A 94 0.04 12.94 -16.36
CA SER A 94 0.85 14.06 -16.87
C SER A 94 0.19 14.74 -18.08
N THR A 95 -1.12 14.54 -18.25
CA THR A 95 -1.95 15.30 -19.18
C THR A 95 -3.25 15.72 -18.48
N PRO A 96 -3.63 17.01 -18.55
CA PRO A 96 -4.82 17.52 -17.86
C PRO A 96 -6.07 16.88 -18.47
N ILE A 97 -6.68 15.96 -17.72
CA ILE A 97 -7.94 15.33 -18.10
C ILE A 97 -9.04 16.38 -17.97
N LYS A 98 -9.55 16.87 -19.10
CA LYS A 98 -10.85 17.54 -19.15
C LYS A 98 -11.92 16.49 -18.85
N LEU A 99 -12.33 16.38 -17.59
CA LEU A 99 -13.50 15.62 -17.21
C LEU A 99 -14.76 16.31 -17.75
N ASP A 100 -15.62 15.51 -18.36
CA ASP A 100 -16.92 15.94 -18.87
C ASP A 100 -17.81 16.33 -17.68
N LYS A 101 -18.38 17.53 -17.76
CA LYS A 101 -19.01 18.24 -16.64
C LYS A 101 -20.24 17.49 -16.12
N ASN A 102 -20.09 16.78 -15.00
CA ASN A 102 -21.17 16.67 -14.02
C ASN A 102 -20.94 17.74 -12.96
N THR A 103 -21.45 18.94 -13.24
CA THR A 103 -21.31 20.17 -12.46
C THR A 103 -21.65 20.00 -10.97
N GLU A 104 -22.48 19.01 -10.61
CA GLU A 104 -22.81 18.72 -9.22
C GLU A 104 -21.76 17.88 -8.48
N GLN A 105 -21.07 16.96 -9.16
CA GLN A 105 -20.03 16.14 -8.52
C GLN A 105 -18.77 16.98 -8.31
N ASP A 106 -18.36 17.78 -9.29
CA ASP A 106 -17.23 18.70 -9.13
C ASP A 106 -17.50 19.75 -8.05
N ALA A 107 -18.71 20.31 -8.00
CA ALA A 107 -19.07 21.27 -6.95
C ALA A 107 -19.12 20.63 -5.55
N ARG A 108 -19.42 19.32 -5.45
CA ARG A 108 -19.37 18.58 -4.19
C ARG A 108 -17.94 18.24 -3.81
N ILE A 109 -17.11 17.78 -4.74
CA ILE A 109 -15.71 17.46 -4.52
C ILE A 109 -14.96 18.73 -4.15
N GLU A 110 -15.12 19.82 -4.89
CA GLU A 110 -14.51 21.12 -4.59
C GLU A 110 -15.01 21.67 -3.25
N ARG A 111 -16.28 21.47 -2.89
CA ARG A 111 -16.80 21.85 -1.57
C ARG A 111 -16.20 20.98 -0.47
N VAL A 112 -16.03 19.69 -0.69
CA VAL A 112 -15.41 18.76 0.27
C VAL A 112 -13.94 19.07 0.41
N GLU A 113 -13.20 19.32 -0.67
CA GLU A 113 -11.80 19.73 -0.65
C GLU A 113 -11.63 21.07 0.06
N ARG A 114 -12.50 22.05 -0.22
CA ARG A 114 -12.49 23.34 0.49
C ARG A 114 -12.85 23.17 1.96
N LEU A 115 -13.83 22.33 2.29
CA LEU A 115 -14.18 22.04 3.69
C LEU A 115 -13.06 21.29 4.40
N VAL A 116 -12.40 20.33 3.77
CA VAL A 116 -11.25 19.61 4.34
C VAL A 116 -10.06 20.56 4.48
N SER A 117 -9.80 21.42 3.51
CA SER A 117 -8.74 22.44 3.58
C SER A 117 -9.05 23.52 4.61
N GLN A 118 -10.32 23.91 4.76
CA GLN A 118 -10.75 24.84 5.80
C GLN A 118 -10.76 24.18 7.17
N LEU A 119 -11.16 22.90 7.29
CA LEU A 119 -11.12 22.16 8.55
C LEU A 119 -9.68 21.85 8.95
N SER A 120 -8.78 21.55 7.99
CA SER A 120 -7.37 21.37 8.26
C SER A 120 -6.73 22.71 8.63
N ALA A 121 -6.99 23.79 7.89
CA ALA A 121 -6.53 25.14 8.24
C ALA A 121 -7.12 25.64 9.57
N GLN A 122 -8.37 25.30 9.89
CA GLN A 122 -9.05 25.68 11.12
C GLN A 122 -8.62 24.79 12.30
N LYS A 123 -8.21 23.54 12.05
CA LYS A 123 -7.53 22.68 13.04
C LYS A 123 -6.09 23.16 13.26
N ILE A 124 -5.42 23.68 12.22
CA ILE A 124 -4.12 24.37 12.33
C ILE A 124 -4.26 25.70 13.09
N GLU A 125 -5.35 26.46 12.90
CA GLU A 125 -5.64 27.66 13.67
C GLU A 125 -6.13 27.36 15.10
N GLN A 126 -6.81 26.23 15.33
CA GLN A 126 -7.14 25.76 16.69
C GLN A 126 -5.93 25.18 17.42
N ASP A 127 -4.96 24.58 16.72
CA ASP A 127 -3.66 24.20 17.28
C ASP A 127 -2.82 25.44 17.67
N ASN A 128 -3.04 26.58 17.02
CA ASN A 128 -2.45 27.88 17.40
C ASN A 128 -3.10 28.53 18.64
N VAL A 129 -4.12 27.91 19.26
CA VAL A 129 -4.73 28.36 20.52
C VAL A 129 -4.26 27.54 21.73
N PHE A 130 -3.31 26.62 21.55
CA PHE A 130 -2.58 26.06 22.68
C PHE A 130 -1.49 27.03 23.14
N ALA A 131 -1.72 27.60 24.32
CA ALA A 131 -0.78 28.43 25.04
C ALA A 131 0.63 27.82 25.07
N GLU A 132 1.63 28.67 24.86
CA GLU A 132 3.07 28.41 25.00
C GLU A 132 3.46 27.10 25.71
N GLY A 133 3.95 26.13 24.92
CA GLY A 133 5.10 25.33 25.35
C GLY A 133 5.00 23.80 25.35
N GLU A 134 3.88 23.18 24.96
CA GLU A 134 3.80 21.71 24.98
C GLU A 134 2.99 21.14 23.81
N LEU A 135 3.65 20.35 22.96
CA LEU A 135 3.02 19.64 21.85
C LEU A 135 2.18 18.47 22.39
N ASP A 136 0.97 18.29 21.86
CA ASP A 136 0.12 17.14 22.21
C ASP A 136 0.51 15.90 21.40
N TRP A 137 0.96 14.84 22.09
CA TRP A 137 1.40 13.58 21.49
C TRP A 137 0.37 12.45 21.64
N THR A 138 -0.82 12.73 22.17
CA THR A 138 -1.80 11.70 22.55
C THR A 138 -2.26 10.87 21.35
N GLU A 139 -2.42 11.49 20.19
CA GLU A 139 -2.83 10.83 18.93
C GLU A 139 -1.65 10.33 18.09
N TRP A 140 -0.40 10.57 18.52
CA TRP A 140 0.79 10.36 17.71
C TRP A 140 1.76 9.37 18.38
N PRO A 141 1.47 8.06 18.29
CA PRO A 141 2.32 7.02 18.87
C PRO A 141 3.74 7.04 18.29
N VAL A 142 4.72 7.21 19.19
CA VAL A 142 6.15 7.23 18.88
C VAL A 142 6.83 5.96 19.37
N SER A 143 7.61 5.34 18.49
CA SER A 143 8.27 4.08 18.77
C SER A 143 9.78 4.16 18.60
N LEU A 144 10.53 3.54 19.52
CA LEU A 144 11.99 3.56 19.51
C LEU A 144 12.58 2.15 19.37
N ASN A 145 13.56 2.01 18.47
CA ASN A 145 14.24 0.74 18.28
C ASN A 145 15.15 0.42 19.48
N ARG A 146 14.84 -0.67 20.19
CA ARG A 146 15.56 -1.08 21.41
C ARG A 146 17.01 -1.51 21.18
N TYR A 147 17.39 -1.78 19.94
CA TYR A 147 18.74 -2.21 19.55
C TYR A 147 19.56 -1.11 18.88
N HIS A 148 19.05 0.13 18.84
CA HIS A 148 19.83 1.25 18.32
C HIS A 148 21.11 1.45 19.18
N PRO A 149 22.30 1.67 18.56
CA PRO A 149 23.56 1.82 19.30
C PRO A 149 23.53 2.89 20.40
N ASN A 150 22.86 4.02 20.11
CA ASN A 150 22.71 5.16 21.02
C ASN A 150 21.35 5.17 21.74
N PHE A 151 20.76 4.01 22.01
CA PHE A 151 19.41 3.90 22.56
C PHE A 151 19.20 4.70 23.85
N LYS A 152 20.18 4.66 24.77
CA LYS A 152 20.06 5.33 26.07
C LYS A 152 20.06 6.85 25.92
N GLU A 153 20.95 7.35 25.08
CA GLU A 153 21.12 8.77 24.81
C GLU A 153 19.91 9.34 24.07
N ILE A 154 19.42 8.63 23.04
CA ILE A 154 18.20 9.02 22.30
C ILE A 154 17.00 9.04 23.22
N LYS A 155 16.81 8.00 24.04
CA LYS A 155 15.72 7.96 25.01
C LYS A 155 15.78 9.11 26.01
N ALA A 156 16.98 9.48 26.45
CA ALA A 156 17.18 10.61 27.35
C ALA A 156 16.85 11.95 26.68
N ALA A 157 17.28 12.15 25.44
CA ALA A 157 16.98 13.35 24.65
C ALA A 157 15.47 13.51 24.42
N LEU A 158 14.79 12.47 23.92
CA LEU A 158 13.34 12.49 23.71
C LEU A 158 12.58 12.79 25.01
N LYS A 159 13.00 12.20 26.13
CA LYS A 159 12.40 12.47 27.44
C LYS A 159 12.64 13.92 27.90
N ALA A 160 13.82 14.48 27.67
CA ALA A 160 14.13 15.87 28.00
C ALA A 160 13.30 16.84 27.16
N ALA A 161 13.06 16.50 25.90
CA ALA A 161 12.20 17.23 24.96
C ALA A 161 10.70 16.95 25.16
N LYS A 162 10.33 16.18 26.18
CA LYS A 162 8.95 15.78 26.49
C LYS A 162 8.23 15.03 25.36
N ILE A 163 8.97 14.36 24.50
CA ILE A 163 8.42 13.48 23.46
C ILE A 163 8.21 12.09 24.09
N PRO A 164 6.97 11.63 24.27
CA PRO A 164 6.70 10.33 24.88
C PRO A 164 7.11 9.21 23.94
N ILE A 165 7.58 8.09 24.52
CA ILE A 165 7.83 6.85 23.77
C ILE A 165 6.73 5.88 24.15
N THR A 166 5.83 5.61 23.20
CA THR A 166 4.64 4.77 23.39
C THR A 166 4.98 3.29 23.33
N SER A 167 5.88 2.90 22.43
CA SER A 167 6.28 1.50 22.29
C SER A 167 7.77 1.34 21.94
N TYR A 168 8.27 0.11 22.03
CA TYR A 168 9.63 -0.25 21.64
C TYR A 168 9.56 -1.34 20.59
N PHE A 169 10.41 -1.27 19.58
CA PHE A 169 10.45 -2.26 18.50
C PHE A 169 11.89 -2.73 18.23
N GLY A 170 12.05 -3.60 17.22
CA GLY A 170 13.34 -4.16 16.80
C GLY A 170 13.61 -5.56 17.38
N MET A 171 14.34 -6.37 16.62
CA MET A 171 14.76 -7.73 16.98
C MET A 171 16.28 -7.84 16.89
N LYS A 172 16.92 -8.55 17.84
CA LYS A 172 18.38 -8.65 17.91
C LYS A 172 18.97 -9.35 16.69
N GLU A 173 18.21 -10.30 16.14
CA GLU A 173 18.58 -11.18 15.03
C GLU A 173 18.44 -10.49 13.67
N LYS A 174 17.65 -9.41 13.59
CA LYS A 174 17.34 -8.69 12.35
C LYS A 174 17.56 -7.19 12.53
N LEU A 175 18.83 -6.81 12.68
CA LEU A 175 19.24 -5.42 12.71
C LEU A 175 19.03 -4.76 11.33
N PRO A 176 18.55 -3.51 11.27
CA PRO A 176 18.40 -2.80 10.01
C PRO A 176 19.78 -2.48 9.42
N SER A 177 19.84 -2.39 8.09
CA SER A 177 21.06 -1.98 7.38
C SER A 177 21.36 -0.49 7.52
N ARG A 178 20.33 0.32 7.77
CA ARG A 178 20.40 1.78 7.95
C ARG A 178 19.51 2.20 9.11
N TRP A 179 19.97 3.18 9.88
CA TRP A 179 19.22 3.76 10.99
C TRP A 179 18.57 5.04 10.50
N VAL A 180 17.25 4.98 10.28
CA VAL A 180 16.48 6.12 9.77
C VAL A 180 15.43 6.58 10.78
N ILE A 181 15.11 7.87 10.71
CA ILE A 181 13.97 8.46 11.41
C ILE A 181 12.80 8.43 10.44
N SER A 182 11.67 7.93 10.86
CA SER A 182 10.62 7.65 9.91
C SER A 182 9.33 8.22 10.49
N LEU A 183 8.68 9.07 9.69
CA LEU A 183 7.63 10.00 10.13
C LEU A 183 6.39 9.90 9.24
N SER A 184 5.23 9.68 9.84
CA SER A 184 3.95 9.66 9.11
C SER A 184 3.74 10.96 8.35
N ARG A 185 3.25 10.87 7.11
CA ARG A 185 2.86 12.05 6.31
C ARG A 185 1.78 12.86 7.02
N PHE A 186 0.91 12.19 7.76
CA PHE A 186 -0.17 12.79 8.52
C PHE A 186 0.29 13.49 9.80
N LEU A 187 1.53 13.25 10.24
CA LEU A 187 2.07 13.91 11.44
C LEU A 187 2.20 15.42 11.19
N PRO A 188 1.74 16.29 12.11
CA PRO A 188 1.86 17.74 11.96
C PRO A 188 3.32 18.19 11.85
N ILE A 189 3.55 19.30 11.16
CA ILE A 189 4.90 19.83 10.91
C ILE A 189 5.64 20.18 12.21
N THR A 190 4.92 20.68 13.21
CA THR A 190 5.45 20.99 14.55
C THR A 190 6.02 19.75 15.24
N HIS A 191 5.33 18.61 15.17
CA HIS A 191 5.80 17.33 15.70
C HIS A 191 6.96 16.74 14.89
N LYS A 192 6.87 16.77 13.54
CA LYS A 192 7.96 16.34 12.65
C LYS A 192 9.26 17.09 12.97
N THR A 193 9.18 18.42 13.04
CA THR A 193 10.34 19.28 13.29
C THR A 193 10.87 19.13 14.72
N ALA A 194 10.00 18.98 15.73
CA ALA A 194 10.42 18.67 17.10
C ALA A 194 11.24 17.37 17.17
N ILE A 195 10.78 16.30 16.54
CA ILE A 195 11.53 15.03 16.48
C ILE A 195 12.85 15.22 15.74
N LEU A 196 12.83 15.85 14.56
CA LEU A 196 14.03 16.03 13.76
C LEU A 196 15.07 16.89 14.47
N ARG A 197 14.68 17.99 15.12
CA ARG A 197 15.60 18.86 15.90
C ARG A 197 16.29 18.09 17.02
N GLU A 198 15.55 17.27 17.75
CA GLU A 198 16.13 16.47 18.84
C GLU A 198 17.06 15.38 18.32
N LEU A 199 16.70 14.77 17.19
CA LEU A 199 17.41 13.61 16.68
C LEU A 199 18.58 13.96 15.74
N ILE A 200 18.70 15.20 15.27
CA ILE A 200 19.72 15.62 14.29
C ILE A 200 21.17 15.50 14.79
N SER A 201 21.35 15.56 16.11
CA SER A 201 22.66 15.40 16.76
C SER A 201 23.11 13.94 16.79
N PHE A 202 22.20 13.00 16.57
CA PHE A 202 22.49 11.58 16.49
C PHE A 202 22.81 11.18 15.04
N LYS A 203 23.68 10.20 14.88
CA LYS A 203 24.16 9.73 13.56
C LYS A 203 23.13 8.82 12.86
N PHE A 204 21.96 9.36 12.55
CA PHE A 204 21.00 8.70 11.67
C PHE A 204 21.43 8.87 10.20
N ASP A 205 21.15 7.87 9.37
CA ASP A 205 21.41 7.88 7.93
C ASP A 205 20.55 8.92 7.18
N GLY A 206 19.38 9.24 7.73
CA GLY A 206 18.39 10.09 7.09
C GLY A 206 17.04 10.04 7.78
N PHE A 207 16.07 10.69 7.14
CA PHE A 207 14.67 10.56 7.50
C PHE A 207 13.83 10.12 6.29
N GLN A 208 12.65 9.58 6.56
CA GLN A 208 11.68 9.23 5.53
C GLN A 208 10.26 9.62 5.92
N LEU A 209 9.45 9.87 4.88
CA LEU A 209 8.02 10.09 5.00
C LEU A 209 7.26 8.88 4.45
N TRP A 210 6.23 8.44 5.17
CA TRP A 210 5.45 7.24 4.84
C TRP A 210 3.99 7.42 5.26
N GLU A 211 3.14 6.52 4.80
CA GLU A 211 1.72 6.48 5.15
C GLU A 211 1.43 5.18 5.91
N PRO A 212 1.06 5.25 7.21
CA PRO A 212 0.71 4.06 7.98
C PRO A 212 -0.48 3.31 7.40
N MET A 213 -0.31 2.01 7.11
CA MET A 213 -1.38 1.12 6.68
C MET A 213 -2.06 0.50 7.91
N ARG A 214 -3.13 1.16 8.40
CA ARG A 214 -3.86 0.73 9.60
C ARG A 214 -4.45 -0.69 9.44
N GLU A 215 -4.83 -1.12 8.23
CA GLU A 215 -5.30 -2.49 7.99
C GLU A 215 -4.20 -3.55 8.14
N ALA A 216 -2.93 -3.17 8.04
CA ALA A 216 -1.77 -4.04 8.21
C ALA A 216 -1.23 -4.05 9.65
N GLU A 217 -2.02 -3.55 10.62
CA GLU A 217 -1.64 -3.40 12.04
C GLU A 217 -0.48 -2.42 12.29
N GLU A 218 -0.21 -1.51 11.35
CA GLU A 218 0.76 -0.43 11.52
C GLU A 218 0.13 0.70 12.35
N ASN A 219 0.22 0.59 13.67
CA ASN A 219 -0.48 1.47 14.60
C ASN A 219 0.34 2.69 15.04
N GLU A 220 1.64 2.68 14.79
CA GLU A 220 2.57 3.73 15.10
C GLU A 220 2.62 4.79 13.98
N ASP A 221 2.80 6.06 14.36
CA ASP A 221 2.94 7.17 13.41
C ASP A 221 4.40 7.59 13.24
N VAL A 222 5.23 7.31 14.24
CA VAL A 222 6.66 7.61 14.23
C VAL A 222 7.42 6.38 14.65
N TYR A 223 8.47 6.07 13.92
CA TYR A 223 9.51 5.19 14.45
C TYR A 223 10.91 5.76 14.29
N ILE A 224 11.71 5.50 15.31
CA ILE A 224 13.07 6.00 15.46
C ILE A 224 14.03 4.82 15.43
N GLY A 225 14.90 4.79 14.43
CA GLY A 225 15.87 3.71 14.23
C GLY A 225 15.37 2.58 13.33
N SER A 226 14.73 2.97 12.21
CA SER A 226 14.30 2.20 11.02
C SER A 226 12.81 1.85 10.88
N TYR A 227 12.24 1.99 9.68
CA TYR A 227 11.34 1.02 9.01
C TYR A 227 11.22 1.35 7.51
N GLY A 228 10.51 0.51 6.76
CA GLY A 228 10.13 0.72 5.35
C GLY A 228 11.26 0.57 4.32
N SER A 229 10.87 0.35 3.06
CA SER A 229 11.74 0.46 1.88
C SER A 229 11.58 1.82 1.16
N SER A 230 11.01 2.80 1.86
CA SER A 230 10.78 4.14 1.33
C SER A 230 12.10 4.82 0.98
N PRO A 231 12.07 5.77 0.03
CA PRO A 231 13.17 6.69 -0.21
C PRO A 231 13.61 7.37 1.09
N VAL A 232 14.92 7.57 1.27
CA VAL A 232 15.48 8.12 2.51
C VAL A 232 16.20 9.41 2.16
N ALA A 233 15.68 10.53 2.67
CA ALA A 233 16.35 11.81 2.55
C ALA A 233 17.48 11.91 3.58
N PRO A 234 18.73 12.19 3.17
CA PRO A 234 19.85 12.35 4.08
C PRO A 234 19.68 13.57 4.98
N ILE A 235 20.26 13.49 6.19
CA ILE A 235 20.42 14.66 7.06
C ILE A 235 21.57 15.53 6.49
N ASN A 236 21.21 16.49 5.64
CA ASN A 236 22.13 17.41 4.97
C ASN A 236 22.14 18.80 5.63
N ASN A 237 22.88 19.76 5.05
CA ASN A 237 22.93 21.13 5.55
C ASN A 237 21.61 21.86 5.36
N ASP A 238 20.92 21.65 4.23
CA ASP A 238 19.64 22.29 3.92
C ASP A 238 18.58 21.96 4.98
N LEU A 239 18.50 20.70 5.41
CA LEU A 239 17.62 20.28 6.50
C LEU A 239 18.02 20.93 7.83
N ARG A 240 19.33 21.06 8.11
CA ARG A 240 19.82 21.73 9.34
C ARG A 240 19.42 23.20 9.35
N GLU A 241 19.56 23.88 8.22
CA GLU A 241 19.19 25.29 8.06
C GLU A 241 17.68 25.48 8.21
N LEU A 242 16.86 24.62 7.61
CA LEU A 242 15.41 24.66 7.78
C LEU A 242 15.01 24.51 9.25
N LEU A 243 15.61 23.55 9.95
CA LEU A 243 15.30 23.29 11.36
C LEU A 243 15.80 24.38 12.34
N MET A 244 16.61 25.34 11.88
CA MET A 244 16.99 26.51 12.67
C MET A 244 15.96 27.65 12.61
N GLN A 245 15.01 27.60 11.68
CA GLN A 245 13.98 28.62 11.54
C GLN A 245 12.90 28.48 12.62
N ASP A 246 12.30 29.58 13.07
CA ASP A 246 11.28 29.53 14.12
C ASP A 246 9.93 29.00 13.58
N GLU A 247 9.59 29.35 12.35
CA GLU A 247 8.39 28.91 11.64
C GLU A 247 8.83 28.10 10.40
N ILE A 248 8.25 26.91 10.23
CA ILE A 248 8.55 26.00 9.13
C ILE A 248 7.22 25.58 8.50
N GLU A 249 7.07 25.79 7.20
CA GLU A 249 5.88 25.32 6.49
C GLU A 249 6.01 23.83 6.15
N ALA A 250 4.88 23.12 6.12
CA ALA A 250 4.87 21.70 5.75
C ALA A 250 5.40 21.47 4.33
N SER A 251 5.08 22.39 3.42
CA SER A 251 5.52 22.42 2.01
C SER A 251 7.04 22.44 1.87
N GLU A 252 7.76 23.13 2.74
CA GLU A 252 9.22 23.25 2.69
C GLU A 252 9.91 21.95 3.07
N LEU A 253 9.44 21.29 4.13
CA LEU A 253 9.98 19.99 4.55
C LEU A 253 9.66 18.90 3.52
N ASP A 254 8.45 18.91 2.96
CA ASP A 254 8.04 17.95 1.92
C ASP A 254 8.87 18.15 0.65
N PHE A 255 9.11 19.40 0.22
CA PHE A 255 9.98 19.72 -0.91
C PHE A 255 11.42 19.24 -0.70
N LEU A 256 11.99 19.50 0.49
CA LEU A 256 13.33 19.00 0.81
C LEU A 256 13.40 17.48 0.81
N TYR A 257 12.34 16.81 1.27
CA TYR A 257 12.26 15.36 1.22
C TYR A 257 12.26 14.87 -0.24
N GLU A 258 11.39 15.40 -1.10
CA GLU A 258 11.25 14.97 -2.50
C GLU A 258 12.51 15.13 -3.34
N ILE A 259 13.31 16.18 -3.11
CA ILE A 259 14.54 16.42 -3.87
C ILE A 259 15.68 15.50 -3.43
N ASN A 260 15.69 15.10 -2.16
CA ASN A 260 16.83 14.42 -1.55
C ASN A 260 16.62 12.92 -1.32
N SER A 261 15.41 12.40 -1.51
CA SER A 261 15.04 11.00 -1.23
C SER A 261 15.23 10.05 -2.41
#